data_AF-A0A2V6M9S6-F1
#
_entry.id   AF-A0A2V6M9S6-F1
#
_cell.length_a   1.000
_cell.length_b   1.000
_cell.length_c   1.000
_cell.angle_alpha   90.00
_cell.angle_beta   90.00
_cell.angle_gamma   90.00
#
_symmetry.space_group_name_H-M   'P 1'
#
loop_
_entity.id
_entity.type
_entity.pdbx_description
1 polymer ?
#
loop_
_entity_poly.entity_id
_entity_poly.type
_entity_poly.pdbx_seq_one_letter_code
_entity_poly.pdbx_strand_id
1 'polypeptide(L)'
;MATNSPNLISLPSARPETGISYTANDSQIASAIFQAQENLLRQQKPDGHWCGELFVDSTLCSDYVLYLHWLGEVDRDLQERCTQHILQRQLPDGGWNIYFGGPSEINASVKAYFALKLAGYSADLPFMREARANILRLGGVPRVNTFSKLYLALLGQFPWKYLPTIPVEMILLPTWAPFHIYKMSSWSRAMLVPLAIINHFKPTRELPGEKQLHELYPLGTEHKDFRLPRDERTFTWRNLFLRGDDALKMLHRIPWKPFRRLALEEAERWMMERIGDGSDGLATVYPAMLNALIALHALGYPNSHPALAKAKKDFEGLFVNDPEDFR
;
A
#
# COMPACT_ATOMS: atom_id res chain seq x y z
N MET A 1 -28.11 39.99 42.46
CA MET A 1 -26.66 39.88 42.73
C MET A 1 -26.36 38.45 43.14
N ALA A 2 -25.85 37.66 42.21
CA ALA A 2 -25.20 36.39 42.51
C ALA A 2 -24.08 36.26 41.47
N THR A 3 -22.88 35.99 41.96
CA THR A 3 -21.59 36.24 41.34
C THR A 3 -21.27 35.25 40.22
N ASN A 4 -21.01 35.76 39.02
CA ASN A 4 -20.39 35.03 37.90
C ASN A 4 -18.95 34.62 38.26
N SER A 5 -18.65 33.33 38.20
CA SER A 5 -17.26 32.84 38.14
C SER A 5 -16.74 32.97 36.70
N PRO A 6 -15.64 33.70 36.42
CA PRO A 6 -15.29 34.12 35.07
C PRO A 6 -14.13 33.30 34.49
N ASN A 7 -14.26 31.98 34.32
CA ASN A 7 -13.24 31.18 33.61
C ASN A 7 -13.80 29.86 33.03
N LEU A 8 -14.86 29.93 32.23
CA LEU A 8 -15.23 28.85 31.31
C LEU A 8 -15.29 29.43 29.90
N ILE A 9 -14.28 29.08 29.09
CA ILE A 9 -14.27 29.37 27.66
C ILE A 9 -15.26 28.42 26.99
N SER A 10 -16.46 28.93 26.69
CA SER A 10 -17.47 28.22 25.89
C SER A 10 -17.07 28.27 24.41
N LEU A 11 -16.64 27.15 23.83
CA LEU A 11 -16.40 27.06 22.39
C LEU A 11 -17.75 27.02 21.63
N PRO A 12 -17.91 27.72 20.48
CA PRO A 12 -19.18 27.89 19.78
C PRO A 12 -19.60 26.70 18.91
N SER A 13 -18.82 25.62 18.90
CA SER A 13 -19.10 24.43 18.12
C SER A 13 -20.22 23.63 18.78
N ALA A 14 -21.45 23.92 18.35
CA ALA A 14 -22.68 23.14 18.51
C ALA A 14 -22.82 22.40 19.86
N ARG A 15 -23.57 22.99 20.79
CA ARG A 15 -24.37 22.11 21.66
C ARG A 15 -25.24 21.30 20.70
N PRO A 16 -25.17 19.96 20.68
CA PRO A 16 -26.23 19.22 20.02
C PRO A 16 -27.52 19.75 20.66
N GLU A 17 -28.50 20.12 19.85
CA GLU A 17 -29.87 20.20 20.36
C GLU A 17 -30.04 18.95 21.20
N THR A 18 -30.33 19.12 22.48
CA THR A 18 -30.62 18.02 23.39
C THR A 18 -31.82 17.32 22.81
N GLY A 19 -31.54 16.38 21.91
CA GLY A 19 -32.51 15.58 21.21
C GLY A 19 -33.37 14.92 22.26
N ILE A 20 -34.66 14.91 21.96
CA ILE A 20 -35.72 14.22 22.68
C ILE A 20 -35.11 13.05 23.46
N SER A 21 -35.09 13.15 24.79
CA SER A 21 -34.62 12.08 25.64
C SER A 21 -35.63 10.95 25.53
N TYR A 22 -35.37 10.00 24.64
CA TYR A 22 -36.19 8.79 24.51
C TYR A 22 -36.12 8.05 25.84
N THR A 23 -37.25 7.97 26.55
CA THR A 23 -37.34 7.14 27.75
C THR A 23 -37.08 5.69 27.37
N ALA A 24 -36.30 4.95 28.16
CA ALA A 24 -36.02 3.52 27.96
C ALA A 24 -37.28 2.61 27.88
N ASN A 25 -38.48 3.18 28.10
CA ASN A 25 -39.78 2.56 27.89
C ASN A 25 -40.32 2.67 26.46
N ASP A 26 -39.56 3.26 25.54
CA ASP A 26 -39.95 3.26 24.13
C ASP A 26 -39.84 1.83 23.57
N SER A 27 -41.00 1.18 23.45
CA SER A 27 -41.12 -0.21 22.99
C SER A 27 -40.52 -0.42 21.60
N GLN A 28 -40.47 0.62 20.77
CA GLN A 28 -39.86 0.57 19.46
C GLN A 28 -38.33 0.46 19.56
N ILE A 29 -37.71 1.25 20.45
CA ILE A 29 -36.27 1.19 20.70
C ILE A 29 -35.88 -0.16 21.29
N ALA A 30 -36.64 -0.65 22.29
CA ALA A 30 -36.39 -1.95 22.89
C ALA A 30 -36.51 -3.09 21.85
N SER A 31 -37.52 -3.03 20.99
CA SER A 31 -37.69 -4.00 19.90
C SER A 31 -36.54 -3.94 18.88
N ALA A 32 -36.10 -2.74 18.49
CA ALA A 32 -34.98 -2.56 17.58
C ALA A 32 -33.66 -3.10 18.16
N ILE A 33 -33.39 -2.85 19.45
CA ILE A 33 -32.21 -3.40 20.15
C ILE A 33 -32.27 -4.92 20.16
N PHE A 34 -33.40 -5.51 20.53
CA PHE A 34 -33.58 -6.97 20.56
C PHE A 34 -33.34 -7.59 19.17
N GLN A 35 -33.90 -7.01 18.12
CA GLN A 35 -33.71 -7.47 16.74
C GLN A 35 -32.24 -7.34 16.29
N ALA A 36 -31.56 -6.26 16.65
CA ALA A 36 -30.13 -6.07 16.34
C ALA A 36 -29.25 -7.09 17.07
N GLN A 37 -29.55 -7.38 18.34
CA GLN A 37 -28.85 -8.41 19.12
C GLN A 37 -29.05 -9.80 18.53
N GLU A 38 -30.29 -10.18 18.24
CA GLU A 38 -30.63 -11.44 17.56
C GLU A 38 -29.89 -11.56 16.21
N ASN A 39 -29.86 -10.49 15.42
CA ASN A 39 -29.13 -10.49 14.16
C ASN A 39 -27.62 -10.68 14.33
N LEU A 40 -27.02 -10.00 15.31
CA LEU A 40 -25.59 -10.12 15.57
C LEU A 40 -25.25 -11.52 16.08
N LEU A 41 -25.97 -12.04 17.07
CA LEU A 41 -25.76 -13.37 17.62
C LEU A 41 -25.93 -14.49 16.58
N ARG A 42 -26.89 -14.35 15.64
CA ARG A 42 -27.05 -15.29 14.52
C ARG A 42 -25.87 -15.34 13.55
N GLN A 43 -25.05 -14.29 13.50
CA GLN A 43 -23.85 -14.23 12.64
C GLN A 43 -22.58 -14.75 13.34
N GLN A 44 -22.65 -15.05 14.63
CA GLN A 44 -21.52 -15.59 15.40
C GLN A 44 -21.09 -16.95 14.84
N LYS A 45 -19.79 -17.16 14.66
CA LYS A 45 -19.23 -18.44 14.24
C LYS A 45 -19.26 -19.46 15.41
N PRO A 46 -19.19 -20.78 15.14
CA PRO A 46 -19.30 -21.82 16.18
C PRO A 46 -18.30 -21.72 17.33
N ASP A 47 -17.13 -21.12 17.09
CA ASP A 47 -16.06 -20.88 18.06
C ASP A 47 -16.19 -19.51 18.78
N GLY A 48 -17.28 -18.77 18.52
CA GLY A 48 -17.67 -17.59 19.27
C GLY A 48 -17.21 -16.25 18.69
N HIS A 49 -16.45 -16.22 17.60
CA HIS A 49 -16.03 -14.96 16.98
C HIS A 49 -17.04 -14.43 15.96
N TRP A 50 -16.91 -13.15 15.60
CA TRP A 50 -17.56 -12.54 14.44
C TRP A 50 -16.52 -12.23 13.39
N CYS A 51 -16.83 -12.53 12.13
CA CYS A 51 -15.98 -12.23 11.00
C CYS A 51 -16.78 -11.33 10.05
N GLY A 52 -16.30 -10.12 9.87
CA GLY A 52 -16.79 -9.18 8.87
C GLY A 52 -15.70 -8.92 7.84
N GLU A 53 -16.11 -8.66 6.61
CA GLU A 53 -15.19 -8.28 5.55
C GLU A 53 -14.57 -6.91 5.82
N LEU A 54 -13.25 -6.81 5.69
CA LEU A 54 -12.53 -5.55 5.72
C LEU A 54 -12.39 -5.00 4.30
N PHE A 55 -13.36 -4.20 3.89
CA PHE A 55 -13.37 -3.59 2.57
C PHE A 55 -12.25 -2.56 2.40
N VAL A 56 -11.55 -2.66 1.27
CA VAL A 56 -10.56 -1.69 0.79
C VAL A 56 -10.96 -1.25 -0.62
N ASP A 57 -10.14 -0.43 -1.26
CA ASP A 57 -10.28 0.00 -2.63
C ASP A 57 -9.68 -1.01 -3.65
N SER A 58 -9.72 -0.65 -4.93
CA SER A 58 -9.22 -1.48 -6.04
C SER A 58 -7.69 -1.63 -6.09
N THR A 59 -6.94 -0.96 -5.20
CA THR A 59 -5.47 -0.98 -5.24
C THR A 59 -4.87 -2.31 -4.85
N LEU A 60 -5.54 -3.11 -4.00
CA LEU A 60 -5.03 -4.42 -3.60
C LEU A 60 -5.05 -5.42 -4.78
N CYS A 61 -6.17 -5.49 -5.50
CA CYS A 61 -6.24 -6.26 -6.75
C CYS A 61 -5.25 -5.71 -7.80
N SER A 62 -5.09 -4.39 -7.88
CA SER A 62 -4.16 -3.76 -8.82
C SER A 62 -2.70 -4.14 -8.53
N ASP A 63 -2.25 -3.96 -7.28
CA ASP A 63 -0.88 -4.30 -6.84
C ASP A 63 -0.60 -5.80 -7.00
N TYR A 64 -1.62 -6.65 -6.81
CA TYR A 64 -1.47 -8.09 -6.99
C TYR A 64 -1.29 -8.48 -8.46
N VAL A 65 -2.05 -7.89 -9.38
CA VAL A 65 -1.81 -8.06 -10.83
C VAL A 65 -0.40 -7.60 -11.21
N LEU A 66 0.06 -6.45 -10.70
CA LEU A 66 1.43 -5.99 -10.90
C LEU A 66 2.45 -7.01 -10.38
N TYR A 67 2.21 -7.59 -9.20
CA TYR A 67 3.05 -8.64 -8.62
C TYR A 67 3.09 -9.90 -9.48
N LEU A 68 1.96 -10.39 -10.02
CA LEU A 68 1.94 -11.57 -10.90
C LEU A 68 2.79 -11.35 -12.17
N HIS A 69 2.67 -10.19 -12.81
CA HIS A 69 3.50 -9.84 -13.98
C HIS A 69 4.96 -9.63 -13.59
N TRP A 70 5.23 -9.04 -12.43
CA TRP A 70 6.59 -8.93 -11.91
C TRP A 70 7.18 -10.29 -11.58
N LEU A 71 6.41 -11.24 -11.05
CA LEU A 71 6.87 -12.61 -10.77
C LEU A 71 7.13 -13.38 -12.07
N GLY A 72 6.48 -12.99 -13.17
CA GLY A 72 6.53 -13.68 -14.46
C GLY A 72 5.62 -14.91 -14.53
N GLU A 73 4.78 -15.10 -13.50
CA GLU A 73 3.85 -16.22 -13.36
C GLU A 73 2.44 -15.64 -13.24
N VAL A 74 1.77 -15.53 -14.38
CA VAL A 74 0.43 -14.93 -14.45
C VAL A 74 -0.61 -16.05 -14.41
N ASP A 75 -1.27 -16.20 -13.26
CA ASP A 75 -2.53 -16.94 -13.17
C ASP A 75 -3.62 -16.12 -13.87
N ARG A 76 -4.13 -16.65 -14.98
CA ARG A 76 -5.11 -15.94 -15.83
C ARG A 76 -6.49 -15.85 -15.20
N ASP A 77 -6.91 -16.86 -14.46
CA ASP A 77 -8.21 -16.86 -13.79
C ASP A 77 -8.22 -15.82 -12.66
N LEU A 78 -7.18 -15.84 -11.83
CA LEU A 78 -7.05 -14.91 -10.73
C LEU A 78 -6.84 -13.47 -11.23
N GLN A 79 -6.05 -13.28 -12.29
CA GLN A 79 -5.91 -11.98 -12.94
C GLN A 79 -7.26 -11.47 -13.45
N GLU A 80 -8.05 -12.32 -14.12
CA GLU A 80 -9.36 -11.92 -14.64
C GLU A 80 -10.27 -11.46 -13.50
N ARG A 81 -10.35 -12.23 -12.41
CA ARG A 81 -11.12 -11.87 -11.21
C ARG A 81 -10.68 -10.53 -10.61
N CYS A 82 -9.38 -10.29 -10.45
CA CYS A 82 -8.85 -8.99 -10.01
C CYS A 82 -9.22 -7.86 -10.99
N THR A 83 -9.17 -8.10 -12.30
CA THR A 83 -9.50 -7.06 -13.28
C THR A 83 -10.98 -6.72 -13.31
N GLN A 84 -11.87 -7.70 -13.12
CA GLN A 84 -13.30 -7.45 -12.97
C GLN A 84 -13.58 -6.59 -11.74
N HIS A 85 -12.94 -6.91 -10.60
CA HIS A 85 -13.02 -6.09 -9.40
C HIS A 85 -12.59 -4.63 -9.64
N ILE A 86 -11.50 -4.43 -10.38
CA ILE A 86 -10.98 -3.10 -10.74
C ILE A 86 -11.98 -2.38 -11.66
N LEU A 87 -12.49 -3.04 -12.70
CA LEU A 87 -13.41 -2.44 -13.68
C LEU A 87 -14.72 -1.98 -13.04
N GLN A 88 -15.30 -2.77 -12.13
CA GLN A 88 -16.53 -2.44 -11.43
C GLN A 88 -16.43 -1.17 -10.57
N ARG A 89 -15.20 -0.74 -10.24
CA ARG A 89 -14.91 0.41 -9.36
C ARG A 89 -14.44 1.66 -10.09
N GLN A 90 -14.42 1.64 -11.42
CA GLN A 90 -14.09 2.85 -12.18
C GLN A 90 -15.17 3.92 -11.96
N LEU A 91 -14.75 5.14 -11.67
CA LEU A 91 -15.64 6.27 -11.46
C LEU A 91 -16.09 6.87 -12.80
N PRO A 92 -17.22 7.63 -12.83
CA PRO A 92 -17.70 8.27 -14.06
C PRO A 92 -16.72 9.25 -14.71
N ASP A 93 -15.73 9.76 -13.98
CA ASP A 93 -14.68 10.62 -14.51
C ASP A 93 -13.45 9.83 -15.01
N GLY A 94 -13.54 8.50 -15.04
CA GLY A 94 -12.54 7.56 -15.55
C GLY A 94 -11.50 7.08 -14.53
N GLY A 95 -11.41 7.68 -13.34
CA GLY A 95 -10.41 7.30 -12.33
C GLY A 95 -10.94 6.32 -11.27
N TRP A 96 -10.17 6.16 -10.19
CA TRP A 96 -10.50 5.29 -9.05
C TRP A 96 -10.25 6.03 -7.73
N ASN A 97 -11.06 5.77 -6.70
CA ASN A 97 -10.93 6.35 -5.37
C ASN A 97 -10.31 5.36 -4.38
N ILE A 98 -9.98 5.86 -3.17
CA ILE A 98 -9.43 5.07 -2.05
C ILE A 98 -10.39 4.96 -0.86
N TYR A 99 -11.62 5.45 -1.02
CA TYR A 99 -12.70 5.34 -0.03
C TYR A 99 -14.06 5.49 -0.72
N PHE A 100 -15.09 4.91 -0.12
CA PHE A 100 -16.44 4.91 -0.68
C PHE A 100 -16.97 6.33 -0.92
N GLY A 101 -17.46 6.59 -2.14
CA GLY A 101 -17.95 7.92 -2.55
C GLY A 101 -16.87 9.00 -2.70
N GLY A 102 -15.58 8.65 -2.59
CA GLY A 102 -14.48 9.59 -2.77
C GLY A 102 -14.21 9.96 -4.23
N PRO A 103 -13.45 11.04 -4.48
CA PRO A 103 -13.02 11.42 -5.82
C PRO A 103 -11.90 10.53 -6.33
N SER A 104 -11.65 10.58 -7.65
CA SER A 104 -10.49 9.96 -8.26
C SER A 104 -9.17 10.39 -7.61
N GLU A 105 -8.37 9.41 -7.24
CA GLU A 105 -7.07 9.55 -6.57
C GLU A 105 -5.96 9.02 -7.49
N ILE A 106 -4.83 9.74 -7.54
CA ILE A 106 -3.79 9.52 -8.55
C ILE A 106 -3.10 8.16 -8.42
N ASN A 107 -2.86 7.67 -7.21
CA ASN A 107 -2.22 6.37 -6.98
C ASN A 107 -3.17 5.24 -7.36
N ALA A 108 -4.42 5.29 -6.89
CA ALA A 108 -5.42 4.30 -7.24
C ALA A 108 -5.63 4.22 -8.75
N SER A 109 -5.76 5.37 -9.40
CA SER A 109 -6.02 5.44 -10.83
C SER A 109 -4.86 4.91 -11.68
N VAL A 110 -3.60 5.26 -11.34
CA VAL A 110 -2.42 4.75 -12.06
C VAL A 110 -2.26 3.24 -11.86
N LYS A 111 -2.46 2.74 -10.64
CA LYS A 111 -2.39 1.30 -10.35
C LYS A 111 -3.45 0.50 -11.11
N ALA A 112 -4.70 0.95 -11.06
CA ALA A 112 -5.82 0.33 -11.75
C ALA A 112 -5.60 0.30 -13.27
N TYR A 113 -5.27 1.45 -13.87
CA TYR A 113 -4.96 1.52 -15.31
C TYR A 113 -3.82 0.57 -15.68
N PHE A 114 -2.75 0.54 -14.90
CA PHE A 114 -1.59 -0.30 -15.21
C PHE A 114 -1.92 -1.79 -15.08
N ALA A 115 -2.66 -2.19 -14.05
CA ALA A 115 -3.12 -3.57 -13.89
C ALA A 115 -3.99 -4.02 -15.09
N LEU A 116 -4.93 -3.18 -15.53
CA LEU A 116 -5.74 -3.45 -16.72
C LEU A 116 -4.89 -3.54 -17.99
N LYS A 117 -3.93 -2.62 -18.16
CA LYS A 117 -3.02 -2.66 -19.31
C LYS A 117 -2.16 -3.94 -19.32
N LEU A 118 -1.62 -4.35 -18.17
CA LEU A 118 -0.88 -5.61 -18.01
C LEU A 118 -1.73 -6.83 -18.36
N ALA A 119 -3.03 -6.79 -17.97
CA ALA A 119 -3.98 -7.84 -18.26
C ALA A 119 -4.37 -7.97 -19.74
N GLY A 120 -4.07 -6.96 -20.57
CA GLY A 120 -4.28 -6.97 -22.02
C GLY A 120 -5.31 -5.98 -22.52
N TYR A 121 -5.88 -5.14 -21.66
CA TYR A 121 -6.81 -4.09 -22.07
C TYR A 121 -6.06 -3.00 -22.85
N SER A 122 -6.48 -2.75 -24.10
CA SER A 122 -5.87 -1.74 -24.95
C SER A 122 -6.07 -0.33 -24.39
N ALA A 123 -5.02 0.49 -24.43
CA ALA A 123 -5.05 1.91 -24.07
C ALA A 123 -6.00 2.76 -24.95
N ASP A 124 -6.51 2.20 -26.04
CA ASP A 124 -7.48 2.83 -26.93
C ASP A 124 -8.94 2.52 -26.64
N LEU A 125 -9.21 1.60 -25.70
CA LEU A 125 -10.58 1.34 -25.25
C LEU A 125 -11.18 2.62 -24.63
N PRO A 126 -12.48 2.91 -24.84
CA PRO A 126 -13.10 4.15 -24.37
C PRO A 126 -12.84 4.45 -22.89
N PHE A 127 -13.08 3.46 -22.02
CA PHE A 127 -12.88 3.60 -20.57
C PHE A 127 -11.39 3.73 -20.17
N MET A 128 -10.46 3.14 -20.94
CA MET A 128 -9.02 3.34 -20.73
C MET A 128 -8.58 4.74 -21.15
N ARG A 129 -9.17 5.31 -22.21
CA ARG A 129 -8.91 6.69 -22.62
C ARG A 129 -9.40 7.70 -21.58
N GLU A 130 -10.57 7.46 -20.99
CA GLU A 130 -11.10 8.25 -19.88
C GLU A 130 -10.18 8.17 -18.65
N ALA A 131 -9.74 6.97 -18.27
CA ALA A 131 -8.76 6.76 -17.22
C ALA A 131 -7.45 7.52 -17.46
N ARG A 132 -6.90 7.43 -18.67
CA ARG A 132 -5.69 8.17 -19.06
C ARG A 132 -5.90 9.68 -18.93
N ALA A 133 -7.01 10.20 -19.45
CA ALA A 133 -7.33 11.62 -19.35
C ALA A 133 -7.44 12.09 -17.89
N ASN A 134 -8.09 11.28 -17.04
CA ASN A 134 -8.19 11.52 -15.61
C ASN A 134 -6.81 11.57 -14.94
N ILE A 135 -6.00 10.55 -15.15
CA ILE A 135 -4.65 10.43 -14.61
C ILE A 135 -3.78 11.63 -15.01
N LEU A 136 -3.84 12.05 -16.27
CA LEU A 136 -3.09 13.21 -16.76
C LEU A 136 -3.58 14.52 -16.12
N ARG A 137 -4.90 14.68 -15.92
CA ARG A 137 -5.47 15.83 -15.18
C ARG A 137 -5.00 15.87 -13.73
N LEU A 138 -4.79 14.70 -13.11
CA LEU A 138 -4.22 14.58 -11.76
C LEU A 138 -2.68 14.69 -11.73
N GLY A 139 -2.05 14.88 -12.89
CA GLY A 139 -0.62 15.15 -13.08
C GLY A 139 0.25 13.92 -13.33
N GLY A 140 -0.36 12.76 -13.60
CA GLY A 140 0.30 11.55 -14.10
C GLY A 140 1.23 10.86 -13.12
N VAL A 141 2.02 9.91 -13.65
CA VAL A 141 3.01 9.13 -12.89
C VAL A 141 3.93 9.98 -11.99
N PRO A 142 4.40 11.19 -12.39
CA PRO A 142 5.23 12.01 -11.52
C PRO A 142 4.58 12.37 -10.16
N ARG A 143 3.23 12.42 -10.10
CA ARG A 143 2.45 12.79 -8.92
C ARG A 143 2.12 11.63 -7.99
N VAL A 144 2.34 10.38 -8.39
CA VAL A 144 2.12 9.24 -7.50
C VAL A 144 3.09 9.24 -6.31
N ASN A 145 2.68 8.62 -5.21
CA ASN A 145 3.43 8.51 -3.97
C ASN A 145 4.61 7.53 -4.10
N THR A 146 5.44 7.48 -3.06
CA THR A 146 6.65 6.63 -3.03
C THR A 146 6.36 5.14 -3.18
N PHE A 147 5.30 4.62 -2.56
CA PHE A 147 4.96 3.21 -2.64
C PHE A 147 4.56 2.82 -4.06
N SER A 148 3.67 3.58 -4.70
CA SER A 148 3.30 3.37 -6.10
C SER A 148 4.52 3.45 -7.02
N LYS A 149 5.39 4.46 -6.83
CA LYS A 149 6.65 4.57 -7.59
C LYS A 149 7.58 3.37 -7.41
N LEU A 150 7.56 2.71 -6.25
CA LEU A 150 8.35 1.51 -6.00
C LEU A 150 7.84 0.33 -6.82
N TYR A 151 6.53 0.07 -6.86
CA TYR A 151 5.94 -0.96 -7.71
C TYR A 151 6.14 -0.67 -9.21
N LEU A 152 6.01 0.60 -9.61
CA LEU A 152 6.36 1.02 -10.97
C LEU A 152 7.84 0.75 -11.29
N ALA A 153 8.75 1.01 -10.35
CA ALA A 153 10.19 0.76 -10.53
C ALA A 153 10.53 -0.74 -10.62
N LEU A 154 9.79 -1.61 -9.93
CA LEU A 154 9.93 -3.07 -10.07
C LEU A 154 9.65 -3.54 -11.51
N LEU A 155 8.77 -2.85 -12.23
CA LEU A 155 8.38 -3.14 -13.62
C LEU A 155 9.02 -2.19 -14.65
N GLY A 156 10.10 -1.49 -14.28
CA GLY A 156 10.83 -0.57 -15.17
C GLY A 156 10.08 0.73 -15.51
N GLN A 157 8.90 0.95 -14.94
CA GLN A 157 8.03 2.11 -15.24
C GLN A 157 8.41 3.37 -14.46
N PHE A 158 9.33 3.30 -13.49
CA PHE A 158 9.83 4.48 -12.79
C PHE A 158 11.31 4.33 -12.40
N PRO A 159 12.16 5.36 -12.54
CA PRO A 159 13.59 5.21 -12.24
C PRO A 159 13.88 5.10 -10.75
N TRP A 160 14.58 4.02 -10.33
CA TRP A 160 15.03 3.82 -8.95
C TRP A 160 15.83 4.99 -8.35
N LYS A 161 16.54 5.76 -9.19
CA LYS A 161 17.34 6.91 -8.74
C LYS A 161 16.51 8.03 -8.09
N TYR A 162 15.20 8.07 -8.33
CA TYR A 162 14.29 9.07 -7.76
C TYR A 162 13.49 8.55 -6.55
N LEU A 163 13.61 7.26 -6.23
CA LEU A 163 13.04 6.69 -5.02
C LEU A 163 13.93 6.98 -3.80
N PRO A 164 13.36 7.14 -2.59
CA PRO A 164 14.16 7.24 -1.38
C PRO A 164 14.96 5.97 -1.14
N THR A 165 16.15 6.14 -0.58
CA THR A 165 16.98 5.02 -0.18
C THR A 165 16.47 4.45 1.14
N ILE A 166 16.28 3.13 1.19
CA ILE A 166 15.94 2.40 2.41
C ILE A 166 17.16 1.55 2.75
N PRO A 167 18.10 2.04 3.57
CA PRO A 167 19.33 1.32 3.84
C PRO A 167 19.07 0.14 4.78
N VAL A 168 19.37 -1.06 4.29
CA VAL A 168 19.19 -2.30 5.07
C VAL A 168 20.01 -2.31 6.37
N GLU A 169 21.14 -1.58 6.44
CA GLU A 169 21.92 -1.43 7.68
C GLU A 169 21.17 -0.81 8.86
N MET A 170 20.01 -0.19 8.64
CA MET A 170 19.16 0.28 9.73
C MET A 170 18.82 -0.83 10.73
N ILE A 171 18.80 -2.09 10.30
CA ILE A 171 18.55 -3.24 11.18
C ILE A 171 19.69 -3.48 12.18
N LEU A 172 20.91 -3.07 11.85
CA LEU A 172 22.09 -3.24 12.71
C LEU A 172 22.29 -2.06 13.67
N LEU A 173 21.46 -1.02 13.59
CA LEU A 173 21.58 0.11 14.50
C LEU A 173 21.36 -0.34 15.95
N PRO A 174 22.05 0.26 16.92
CA PRO A 174 21.78 -0.02 18.32
C PRO A 174 20.43 0.58 18.76
N THR A 175 19.83 0.01 19.80
CA THR A 175 18.51 0.42 20.31
C THR A 175 18.40 1.89 20.71
N TRP A 176 19.51 2.52 21.09
CA TRP A 176 19.56 3.93 21.45
C TRP A 176 19.49 4.88 20.23
N ALA A 177 19.83 4.43 19.02
CA ALA A 177 19.86 5.27 17.82
C ALA A 177 18.46 5.81 17.44
N PRO A 178 18.35 7.03 16.87
CA PRO A 178 17.06 7.67 16.57
C PRO A 178 16.23 7.00 15.46
N PHE A 179 16.86 6.17 14.61
CA PHE A 179 16.21 5.47 13.49
C PHE A 179 16.29 3.94 13.60
N HIS A 180 16.51 3.44 14.81
CA HIS A 180 16.47 2.01 15.08
C HIS A 180 15.09 1.44 14.75
N ILE A 181 15.02 0.29 14.08
CA ILE A 181 13.76 -0.27 13.56
C ILE A 181 12.72 -0.53 14.67
N TYR A 182 13.15 -0.78 15.91
CA TYR A 182 12.23 -1.00 17.04
C TYR A 182 11.66 0.28 17.66
N LYS A 183 12.08 1.47 17.21
CA LYS A 183 11.40 2.74 17.50
C LYS A 183 10.28 3.05 16.52
N MET A 184 10.15 2.28 15.45
CA MET A 184 9.05 2.37 14.50
C MET A 184 7.85 1.53 14.99
N SER A 185 6.64 1.90 14.56
CA SER A 185 5.45 1.08 14.80
C SER A 185 5.62 -0.31 14.20
N SER A 186 4.87 -1.30 14.74
CA SER A 186 4.94 -2.70 14.29
C SER A 186 4.66 -2.83 12.79
N TRP A 187 3.60 -2.17 12.28
CA TRP A 187 3.25 -2.19 10.85
C TRP A 187 4.37 -1.57 9.99
N SER A 188 4.99 -0.47 10.45
CA SER A 188 5.94 0.28 9.62
C SER A 188 7.24 -0.49 9.53
N ARG A 189 7.65 -1.11 10.64
CA ARG A 189 8.80 -2.00 10.68
C ARG A 189 8.59 -3.21 9.77
N ALA A 190 7.43 -3.86 9.85
CA ALA A 190 7.11 -5.04 9.03
C ALA A 190 7.11 -4.74 7.52
N MET A 191 6.68 -3.54 7.11
CA MET A 191 6.80 -3.11 5.72
C MET A 191 8.24 -2.72 5.34
N LEU A 192 8.95 -2.02 6.23
CA LEU A 192 10.25 -1.41 5.88
C LEU A 192 11.37 -2.44 5.71
N VAL A 193 11.39 -3.52 6.51
CA VAL A 193 12.43 -4.55 6.41
C VAL A 193 12.47 -5.23 5.02
N PRO A 194 11.37 -5.80 4.48
CA PRO A 194 11.39 -6.36 3.13
C PRO A 194 11.65 -5.28 2.07
N LEU A 195 11.13 -4.06 2.25
CA LEU A 195 11.43 -2.95 1.34
C LEU A 195 12.91 -2.56 1.32
N ALA A 196 13.64 -2.71 2.42
CA ALA A 196 15.08 -2.46 2.48
C ALA A 196 15.86 -3.49 1.65
N ILE A 197 15.44 -4.76 1.70
CA ILE A 197 15.98 -5.84 0.85
C ILE A 197 15.69 -5.52 -0.63
N ILE A 198 14.45 -5.17 -0.96
CA ILE A 198 14.05 -4.78 -2.32
C ILE A 198 14.84 -3.57 -2.82
N ASN A 199 15.05 -2.55 -1.98
CA ASN A 199 15.82 -1.35 -2.32
C ASN A 199 17.31 -1.66 -2.59
N HIS A 200 17.86 -2.69 -1.92
CA HIS A 200 19.21 -3.16 -2.15
C HIS A 200 19.36 -3.82 -3.53
N PHE A 201 18.51 -4.82 -3.83
CA PHE A 201 18.62 -5.62 -5.05
C PHE A 201 18.04 -4.91 -6.28
N LYS A 202 17.02 -4.07 -6.10
CA LYS A 202 16.26 -3.39 -7.18
C LYS A 202 15.85 -4.37 -8.28
N PRO A 203 15.12 -5.45 -7.95
CA PRO A 203 14.87 -6.57 -8.85
C PRO A 203 13.90 -6.17 -9.96
N THR A 204 14.39 -5.41 -10.93
CA THR A 204 13.59 -4.80 -12.00
C THR A 204 13.34 -5.80 -13.10
N ARG A 205 12.11 -5.89 -13.58
CA ARG A 205 11.75 -6.65 -14.77
C ARG A 205 11.26 -5.70 -15.85
N GLU A 206 12.00 -5.65 -16.96
CA GLU A 206 11.66 -4.81 -18.10
C GLU A 206 10.42 -5.35 -18.81
N LEU A 207 9.45 -4.47 -19.04
CA LEU A 207 8.21 -4.82 -19.73
C LEU A 207 8.35 -4.62 -21.26
N PRO A 208 7.64 -5.44 -22.06
CA PRO A 208 7.46 -5.19 -23.48
C PRO A 208 6.92 -3.78 -23.77
N GLY A 209 7.24 -3.23 -24.94
CA GLY A 209 6.91 -1.84 -25.31
C GLY A 209 5.42 -1.51 -25.21
N GLU A 210 4.57 -2.46 -25.59
CA GLU A 210 3.11 -2.35 -25.54
C GLU A 210 2.54 -2.27 -24.12
N LYS A 211 3.31 -2.69 -23.11
CA LYS A 211 2.93 -2.67 -21.68
C LYS A 211 3.55 -1.50 -20.90
N GLN A 212 4.37 -0.66 -21.54
CA GLN A 212 4.97 0.53 -20.92
C GLN A 212 3.90 1.59 -20.62
N LEU A 213 4.16 2.52 -19.69
CA LEU A 213 3.20 3.55 -19.25
C LEU A 213 3.53 4.96 -19.77
N HIS A 214 4.19 5.07 -20.92
CA HIS A 214 4.62 6.35 -21.48
C HIS A 214 3.45 7.35 -21.63
N GLU A 215 2.25 6.87 -21.93
CA GLU A 215 1.06 7.70 -22.11
C GLU A 215 0.49 8.29 -20.80
N LEU A 216 0.98 7.85 -19.64
CA LEU A 216 0.61 8.40 -18.32
C LEU A 216 1.60 9.46 -17.81
N TYR A 217 2.63 9.77 -18.59
CA TYR A 217 3.53 10.87 -18.33
C TYR A 217 3.01 12.14 -19.03
N PRO A 218 2.87 13.28 -18.31
CA PRO A 218 2.52 14.53 -18.96
C PRO A 218 3.55 14.92 -20.02
N LEU A 219 3.10 15.50 -21.12
CA LEU A 219 3.97 15.97 -22.21
C LEU A 219 5.06 16.92 -21.67
N GLY A 220 6.29 16.75 -22.13
CA GLY A 220 7.44 17.55 -21.69
C GLY A 220 8.07 17.08 -20.37
N THR A 221 7.69 15.91 -19.84
CA THR A 221 8.31 15.33 -18.63
C THR A 221 9.40 14.30 -18.93
N GLU A 222 9.69 14.02 -20.20
CA GLU A 222 10.58 12.94 -20.67
C GLU A 222 12.03 13.12 -20.14
N HIS A 223 12.48 14.36 -19.99
CA HIS A 223 13.80 14.72 -19.46
C HIS A 223 13.76 15.35 -18.06
N LYS A 224 12.59 15.35 -17.42
CA LYS A 224 12.41 16.03 -16.14
C LYS A 224 13.16 15.32 -15.00
N ASP A 225 13.71 16.12 -14.11
CA ASP A 225 14.20 15.63 -12.83
C ASP A 225 13.01 15.37 -11.89
N PHE A 226 12.76 14.10 -11.55
CA PHE A 226 11.68 13.72 -10.64
C PHE A 226 12.10 13.71 -9.17
N ARG A 227 13.26 14.29 -8.83
CA ARG A 227 13.61 14.55 -7.43
C ARG A 227 12.53 15.37 -6.74
N LEU A 228 12.30 15.07 -5.47
CA LEU A 228 11.38 15.86 -4.65
C LEU A 228 11.91 17.30 -4.53
N PRO A 229 11.07 18.32 -4.74
CA PRO A 229 11.49 19.70 -4.62
C PRO A 229 11.92 19.99 -3.18
N ARG A 230 13.00 20.75 -3.01
CA ARG A 230 13.44 21.26 -1.71
C ARG A 230 12.57 22.44 -1.29
N ASP A 231 12.43 22.66 0.01
CA ASP A 231 11.79 23.88 0.50
C ASP A 231 12.66 25.09 0.17
N GLU A 232 12.04 26.25 -0.06
CA GLU A 232 12.73 27.53 -0.28
C GLU A 232 13.65 27.88 0.91
N ARG A 233 13.22 27.55 2.13
CA ARG A 233 14.03 27.74 3.35
C ARG A 233 15.09 26.65 3.44
N THR A 234 16.35 27.04 3.64
CA THR A 234 17.50 26.12 3.64
C THR A 234 17.53 25.14 4.82
N PHE A 235 17.01 25.54 5.98
CA PHE A 235 16.96 24.76 7.22
C PHE A 235 15.52 24.35 7.54
N THR A 236 15.06 23.28 6.90
CA THR A 236 13.79 22.61 7.22
C THR A 236 14.04 21.13 7.43
N TRP A 237 13.14 20.46 8.17
CA TRP A 237 13.15 19.01 8.30
C TRP A 237 13.14 18.32 6.93
N ARG A 238 12.33 18.82 5.99
CA ARG A 238 12.29 18.32 4.61
C ARG A 238 13.67 18.36 3.97
N ASN A 239 14.33 19.51 3.98
CA ASN A 239 15.64 19.67 3.35
C ASN A 239 16.73 18.85 4.06
N LEU A 240 16.63 18.66 5.38
CA LEU A 240 17.51 17.75 6.12
C LEU A 240 17.35 16.30 5.65
N PHE A 241 16.12 15.78 5.60
CA PHE A 241 15.87 14.40 5.15
C PHE A 241 16.22 14.19 3.67
N LEU A 242 15.93 15.16 2.80
CA LEU A 242 16.32 15.08 1.38
C LEU A 242 17.84 15.07 1.20
N ARG A 243 18.58 15.87 1.97
CA ARG A 243 20.06 15.82 1.97
C ARG A 243 20.58 14.50 2.52
N GLY A 244 19.96 13.95 3.56
CA GLY A 244 20.30 12.64 4.11
C GLY A 244 20.11 11.53 3.07
N ASP A 245 19.00 11.56 2.35
CA ASP A 245 18.73 10.63 1.25
C ASP A 245 19.74 10.80 0.08
N ASP A 246 20.10 12.03 -0.30
CA ASP A 246 21.17 12.29 -1.28
C ASP A 246 22.51 11.70 -0.84
N ALA A 247 22.86 11.84 0.45
CA ALA A 247 24.08 11.28 1.02
C ALA A 247 24.05 9.74 1.03
N LEU A 248 22.92 9.13 1.40
CA LEU A 248 22.74 7.68 1.33
C LEU A 248 22.87 7.16 -0.10
N LYS A 249 22.29 7.86 -1.09
CA LYS A 249 22.43 7.54 -2.52
C LYS A 249 23.89 7.63 -2.97
N MET A 250 24.64 8.61 -2.49
CA MET A 250 26.08 8.74 -2.78
C MET A 250 26.87 7.60 -2.14
N LEU A 251 26.63 7.30 -0.87
CA LEU A 251 27.27 6.19 -0.15
C LEU A 251 26.96 4.84 -0.81
N HIS A 252 25.74 4.65 -1.33
CA HIS A 252 25.35 3.47 -2.08
C HIS A 252 26.15 3.25 -3.37
N ARG A 253 26.77 4.29 -3.96
CA ARG A 253 27.65 4.16 -5.14
C ARG A 253 29.05 3.66 -4.79
N ILE A 254 29.44 3.73 -3.53
CA ILE A 254 30.75 3.25 -3.06
C ILE A 254 30.72 1.71 -3.07
N PRO A 255 31.69 1.03 -3.73
CA PRO A 255 31.68 -0.44 -3.82
C PRO A 255 31.88 -1.14 -2.47
N TRP A 256 32.62 -0.53 -1.55
CA TRP A 256 32.94 -1.10 -0.25
C TRP A 256 31.84 -0.82 0.78
N LYS A 257 31.09 -1.85 1.17
CA LYS A 257 30.01 -1.78 2.17
C LYS A 257 30.15 -2.94 3.18
N PRO A 258 31.04 -2.82 4.19
CA PRO A 258 31.46 -3.95 5.02
C PRO A 258 30.32 -4.61 5.80
N PHE A 259 29.27 -3.86 6.15
CA PHE A 259 28.13 -4.37 6.92
C PHE A 259 26.92 -4.77 6.08
N ARG A 260 26.98 -4.61 4.74
CA ARG A 260 25.81 -4.83 3.87
C ARG A 260 25.33 -6.26 3.91
N ARG A 261 26.26 -7.22 3.80
CA ARG A 261 25.93 -8.65 3.83
C ARG A 261 25.32 -9.04 5.17
N LEU A 262 25.96 -8.64 6.27
CA LEU A 262 25.46 -8.88 7.62
C LEU A 262 24.06 -8.28 7.82
N ALA A 263 23.82 -7.07 7.32
CA ALA A 263 22.51 -6.44 7.40
C ALA A 263 21.43 -7.17 6.59
N LEU A 264 21.79 -7.71 5.42
CA LEU A 264 20.87 -8.53 4.62
C LEU A 264 20.53 -9.84 5.32
N GLU A 265 21.53 -10.55 5.84
CA GLU A 265 21.35 -11.79 6.60
C GLU A 265 20.47 -11.55 7.84
N GLU A 266 20.67 -10.43 8.55
CA GLU A 266 19.84 -10.07 9.70
C GLU A 266 18.41 -9.67 9.28
N ALA A 267 18.25 -8.97 8.15
CA ALA A 267 16.93 -8.59 7.63
C ALA A 267 16.12 -9.80 7.17
N GLU A 268 16.79 -10.74 6.50
CA GLU A 268 16.24 -12.04 6.14
C GLU A 268 15.84 -12.82 7.39
N ARG A 269 16.73 -12.99 8.37
CA ARG A 269 16.44 -13.70 9.62
C ARG A 269 15.24 -13.08 10.34
N TRP A 270 15.23 -11.75 10.47
CA TRP A 270 14.15 -11.02 11.11
C TRP A 270 12.80 -11.27 10.44
N MET A 271 12.79 -11.28 9.10
CA MET A 271 11.60 -11.54 8.29
C MET A 271 11.15 -13.01 8.44
N MET A 272 12.07 -13.96 8.33
CA MET A 272 11.79 -15.39 8.39
C MET A 272 11.27 -15.83 9.77
N GLU A 273 11.84 -15.31 10.86
CA GLU A 273 11.35 -15.55 12.22
C GLU A 273 9.86 -15.17 12.37
N ARG A 274 9.43 -14.11 11.68
CA ARG A 274 8.07 -13.55 11.79
C ARG A 274 7.10 -14.08 10.76
N ILE A 275 7.59 -14.73 9.70
CA ILE A 275 6.79 -15.49 8.74
C ILE A 275 6.64 -16.95 9.19
N GLY A 276 7.48 -17.42 10.10
CA GLY A 276 7.57 -18.81 10.54
C GLY A 276 6.29 -19.37 11.18
N ASP A 277 6.43 -20.55 11.77
CA ASP A 277 5.30 -21.32 12.29
C ASP A 277 4.52 -20.56 13.38
N GLY A 278 3.18 -20.63 13.29
CA GLY A 278 2.27 -19.94 14.20
C GLY A 278 1.94 -18.49 13.82
N SER A 279 2.48 -17.98 12.71
CA SER A 279 2.08 -16.70 12.12
C SER A 279 1.28 -16.90 10.84
N ASP A 280 0.21 -16.12 10.65
CA ASP A 280 -0.55 -16.01 9.39
C ASP A 280 0.07 -14.97 8.43
N GLY A 281 1.40 -14.90 8.43
CA GLY A 281 2.20 -14.01 7.59
C GLY A 281 2.67 -12.72 8.27
N LEU A 282 3.58 -12.03 7.60
CA LEU A 282 4.32 -10.91 8.18
C LEU A 282 3.41 -9.75 8.59
N ALA A 283 3.18 -9.62 9.91
CA ALA A 283 2.28 -8.65 10.52
C ALA A 283 0.83 -8.69 10.02
N THR A 284 0.43 -9.77 9.33
CA THR A 284 -0.93 -10.01 8.79
C THR A 284 -1.53 -8.79 8.06
N VAL A 285 -0.70 -8.06 7.31
CA VAL A 285 -1.11 -6.90 6.52
C VAL A 285 -0.58 -6.99 5.09
N TYR A 286 -1.45 -6.70 4.14
CA TYR A 286 -1.19 -6.84 2.71
C TYR A 286 0.17 -6.30 2.25
N PRO A 287 0.57 -5.04 2.55
CA PRO A 287 1.82 -4.52 2.00
C PRO A 287 3.06 -5.20 2.58
N ALA A 288 3.05 -5.62 3.84
CA ALA A 288 4.19 -6.30 4.45
C ALA A 288 4.37 -7.70 3.84
N MET A 289 3.26 -8.43 3.68
CA MET A 289 3.26 -9.77 3.12
C MET A 289 3.63 -9.79 1.64
N LEU A 290 3.09 -8.88 0.82
CA LEU A 290 3.45 -8.79 -0.60
C LEU A 290 4.93 -8.42 -0.79
N ASN A 291 5.41 -7.43 -0.03
CA ASN A 291 6.84 -7.06 -0.07
C ASN A 291 7.73 -8.21 0.42
N ALA A 292 7.29 -9.02 1.39
CA ALA A 292 8.05 -10.18 1.83
C ALA A 292 8.20 -11.23 0.72
N LEU A 293 7.14 -11.50 -0.06
CA LEU A 293 7.22 -12.39 -1.23
C LEU A 293 8.27 -11.87 -2.24
N ILE A 294 8.19 -10.59 -2.60
CA ILE A 294 9.15 -9.95 -3.52
C ILE A 294 10.58 -10.02 -2.96
N ALA A 295 10.76 -9.77 -1.65
CA ALA A 295 12.05 -9.82 -0.99
C ALA A 295 12.65 -11.23 -0.97
N LEU A 296 11.85 -12.27 -0.70
CA LEU A 296 12.29 -13.67 -0.75
C LEU A 296 12.76 -14.07 -2.15
N HIS A 297 12.01 -13.70 -3.19
CA HIS A 297 12.44 -13.89 -4.57
C HIS A 297 13.73 -13.12 -4.89
N ALA A 298 13.87 -11.88 -4.40
CA ALA A 298 15.09 -11.08 -4.59
C ALA A 298 16.30 -11.68 -3.86
N LEU A 299 16.10 -12.39 -2.76
CA LEU A 299 17.12 -13.16 -2.04
C LEU A 299 17.46 -14.50 -2.73
N GLY A 300 16.74 -14.88 -3.78
CA GLY A 300 17.01 -16.09 -4.58
C GLY A 300 16.31 -17.35 -4.08
N TYR A 301 15.27 -17.22 -3.24
CA TYR A 301 14.47 -18.38 -2.81
C TYR A 301 13.73 -19.00 -4.02
N PRO A 302 13.89 -20.31 -4.28
CA PRO A 302 13.13 -20.97 -5.34
C PRO A 302 11.66 -21.14 -4.95
N ASN A 303 10.77 -21.22 -5.93
CA ASN A 303 9.31 -21.40 -5.70
C ASN A 303 8.97 -22.66 -4.89
N SER A 304 9.83 -23.68 -4.93
CA SER A 304 9.70 -24.91 -4.15
C SER A 304 10.15 -24.79 -2.70
N HIS A 305 10.72 -23.64 -2.29
CA HIS A 305 11.20 -23.46 -0.92
C HIS A 305 10.02 -23.41 0.06
N PRO A 306 10.02 -24.22 1.14
CA PRO A 306 8.89 -24.31 2.07
C PRO A 306 8.47 -22.96 2.66
N ALA A 307 9.43 -22.10 3.01
CA ALA A 307 9.13 -20.77 3.56
C ALA A 307 8.42 -19.84 2.56
N LEU A 308 8.79 -19.89 1.27
CA LEU A 308 8.13 -19.09 0.25
C LEU A 308 6.73 -19.64 -0.05
N ALA A 309 6.57 -20.97 -0.11
CA ALA A 309 5.27 -21.61 -0.25
C ALA A 309 4.33 -21.26 0.92
N LYS A 310 4.84 -21.26 2.16
CA LYS A 310 4.10 -20.81 3.34
C LYS A 310 3.71 -19.33 3.22
N ALA A 311 4.67 -18.44 2.94
CA ALA A 311 4.40 -17.02 2.79
C ALA A 311 3.34 -16.72 1.72
N LYS A 312 3.36 -17.47 0.61
CA LYS A 312 2.36 -17.38 -0.46
C LYS A 312 1.00 -17.82 0.04
N LYS A 313 0.92 -18.97 0.73
CA LYS A 313 -0.33 -19.48 1.32
C LYS A 313 -0.91 -18.49 2.32
N ASP A 314 -0.09 -17.90 3.19
CA ASP A 314 -0.53 -16.91 4.16
C ASP A 314 -1.09 -15.66 3.45
N PHE A 315 -0.42 -15.19 2.39
CA PHE A 315 -0.89 -14.08 1.57
C PHE A 315 -2.23 -14.37 0.87
N GLU A 316 -2.39 -15.57 0.30
CA GLU A 316 -3.65 -16.03 -0.30
C GLU A 316 -4.78 -16.14 0.73
N GLY A 317 -4.45 -16.31 2.02
CA GLY A 317 -5.41 -16.25 3.12
C GLY A 317 -6.07 -14.88 3.32
N LEU A 318 -5.55 -13.81 2.69
CA LEU A 318 -6.17 -12.49 2.68
C LEU A 318 -7.33 -12.39 1.67
N PHE A 319 -7.45 -13.31 0.72
CA PHE A 319 -8.40 -13.21 -0.38
C PHE A 319 -9.83 -13.50 0.06
N VAL A 320 -10.77 -12.71 -0.45
CA VAL A 320 -12.21 -13.00 -0.35
C VAL A 320 -12.70 -13.53 -1.70
N ASN A 321 -12.90 -14.84 -1.77
CA ASN A 321 -13.41 -15.53 -2.95
C ASN A 321 -14.95 -15.47 -3.00
N ASP A 322 -15.49 -14.27 -3.23
CA ASP A 322 -16.91 -14.07 -3.53
C ASP A 322 -17.15 -14.29 -5.04
N PRO A 323 -18.11 -15.14 -5.44
CA PRO A 323 -18.46 -15.36 -6.84
C PRO A 323 -18.84 -14.09 -7.61
N GLU A 324 -19.36 -13.06 -6.93
CA GLU A 324 -19.82 -11.82 -7.57
C GLU A 324 -18.71 -10.77 -7.72
N ASP A 325 -17.75 -10.76 -6.80
CA ASP A 325 -16.67 -9.76 -6.77
C ASP A 325 -15.50 -10.25 -5.91
N PHE A 326 -14.42 -10.71 -6.55
CA PHE A 326 -13.19 -11.10 -5.86
C PHE A 326 -12.51 -9.89 -5.23
N ARG A 327 -12.04 -10.02 -3.99
CA ARG A 327 -11.46 -8.88 -3.23
C ARG A 327 -10.14 -9.25 -2.55
#